data_AF-A0A661N777-F1
#
_entry.id   AF-A0A661N777-F1
#
_cell.length_a   1.000
_cell.length_b   1.000
_cell.length_c   1.000
_cell.angle_alpha   90.00
_cell.angle_beta   90.00
_cell.angle_gamma   90.00
#
_symmetry.space_group_name_H-M   'P 1'
#
loop_
_entity.id
_entity.type
_entity.pdbx_description
1 polymer ?
#
loop_
_entity_poly.entity_id
_entity_poly.type
_entity_poly.pdbx_seq_one_letter_code
_entity_poly.pdbx_strand_id
1 'polypeptide(L)'
;MFSSLLALALVLSGCPDDPDRPPADSGPGTDTGTPVDSGPGTDTGMPPRDAGDCTPTADTESGDLCGNSVDDDCDGFADCMDFSCTGATGCPPAENSNPACSDGLDNDGDGFTDCMDNGCMDFRVCMDPSCERADDEACVAADSCSNMTDDDSDGFIDCLDDDCKVRDASCGDTPLEQSNAACSDGMDNDGDGDTDCDDTRCQAEGIVVCDGTTPVTVAPGDYAARSDAECGDTVDNDADDHTDCDDFSCSQNPDVTVCGGENTDATCSDGIDNNGNTFIDCRDFSCSQNPFVTVCENSFERCSDGLDNDGNGFADCAEFSCNPPEGSSGNPSPACY
;
A
#
# COMPACT_ATOMS: atom_id res chain seq x y z
N MET A 1 22.51 0.50 -60.39
CA MET A 1 22.61 1.86 -60.95
C MET A 1 21.68 2.74 -60.13
N PHE A 2 22.23 3.75 -59.43
CA PHE A 2 21.61 4.85 -58.66
C PHE A 2 20.57 4.44 -57.58
N SER A 3 20.81 4.43 -56.25
CA SER A 3 21.48 5.34 -55.30
C SER A 3 20.96 6.78 -55.31
N SER A 4 19.97 7.05 -54.45
CA SER A 4 19.74 8.36 -53.81
C SER A 4 18.71 8.23 -52.69
N LEU A 5 19.08 8.54 -51.44
CA LEU A 5 18.24 9.07 -50.35
C LEU A 5 19.21 9.45 -49.22
N LEU A 6 19.78 10.66 -49.29
CA LEU A 6 19.40 11.83 -48.49
C LEU A 6 19.67 11.65 -46.98
N ALA A 7 20.91 11.97 -46.58
CA ALA A 7 21.33 12.10 -45.20
C ALA A 7 20.82 13.45 -44.66
N LEU A 8 19.97 13.41 -43.63
CA LEU A 8 19.54 14.57 -42.87
C LEU A 8 20.54 14.77 -41.71
N ALA A 9 21.34 15.83 -41.78
CA ALA A 9 22.25 16.22 -40.72
C ALA A 9 21.44 16.91 -39.60
N LEU A 10 21.35 16.26 -38.43
CA LEU A 10 20.91 16.93 -37.20
C LEU A 10 22.02 17.87 -36.74
N VAL A 11 21.73 19.16 -36.77
CA VAL A 11 22.55 20.21 -36.17
C VAL A 11 22.20 20.23 -34.68
N LEU A 12 23.14 19.84 -33.82
CA LEU A 12 23.03 20.08 -32.38
C LEU A 12 23.20 21.59 -32.16
N SER A 13 22.07 22.28 -32.04
CA SER A 13 21.99 23.65 -31.54
C SER A 13 22.16 23.58 -30.02
N GLY A 14 23.27 24.10 -29.50
CA GLY A 14 23.48 24.25 -28.06
C GLY A 14 22.44 25.16 -27.43
N CYS A 15 22.07 24.86 -26.18
CA CYS A 15 21.25 25.72 -25.36
C CYS A 15 21.96 27.07 -25.14
N PRO A 16 21.26 28.22 -25.24
CA PRO A 16 21.82 29.51 -24.86
C PRO A 16 22.03 29.57 -23.33
N ASP A 17 23.20 30.08 -22.94
CA ASP A 17 23.58 30.33 -21.55
C ASP A 17 22.57 31.26 -20.85
N ASP A 18 22.09 30.81 -19.69
CA ASP A 18 21.22 31.56 -18.78
C ASP A 18 21.99 32.70 -18.08
N PRO A 19 21.57 33.97 -18.20
CA PRO A 19 22.27 35.11 -17.61
C PRO A 19 22.12 35.26 -16.09
N ASP A 20 21.33 34.42 -15.39
CA ASP A 20 21.08 34.57 -13.95
C ASP A 20 21.78 33.53 -13.03
N ARG A 21 22.84 32.87 -13.51
CA ARG A 21 23.66 31.99 -12.65
C ARG A 21 24.59 32.79 -11.72
N PRO A 22 24.45 32.70 -10.38
CA PRO A 22 25.38 33.34 -9.46
C PRO A 22 26.78 32.68 -9.52
N PRO A 23 27.87 33.45 -9.27
CA PRO A 23 29.22 32.98 -9.49
C PRO A 23 29.62 31.87 -8.50
N ALA A 24 30.22 30.80 -9.04
CA ALA A 24 30.92 29.79 -8.26
C ALA A 24 32.09 30.45 -7.51
N ASP A 25 32.01 30.44 -6.18
CA ASP A 25 33.09 30.90 -5.31
C ASP A 25 34.32 29.99 -5.50
N SER A 26 35.37 30.57 -6.05
CA SER A 26 36.68 29.98 -6.21
C SER A 26 37.67 30.81 -5.40
N GLY A 27 37.90 30.40 -4.15
CA GLY A 27 38.88 30.98 -3.24
C GLY A 27 39.88 29.92 -2.74
N PRO A 28 41.20 30.19 -2.74
CA PRO A 28 42.24 29.17 -2.59
C PRO A 28 42.65 28.94 -1.12
N GLY A 29 42.65 27.68 -0.69
CA GLY A 29 43.23 27.27 0.59
C GLY A 29 44.33 26.24 0.34
N THR A 30 45.57 26.69 0.32
CA THR A 30 46.75 25.82 0.37
C THR A 30 46.83 25.20 1.76
N ASP A 31 46.66 23.87 1.86
CA ASP A 31 47.25 23.14 2.97
C ASP A 31 48.12 21.98 2.45
N THR A 32 49.33 21.98 2.98
CA THR A 32 50.45 21.17 2.58
C THR A 32 50.25 19.73 3.02
N GLY A 33 50.07 18.84 2.04
CA GLY A 33 50.16 17.41 2.28
C GLY A 33 51.52 17.01 2.84
N THR A 34 51.51 16.27 3.93
CA THR A 34 52.50 15.20 4.18
C THR A 34 51.76 13.87 4.38
N PRO A 35 52.24 12.77 3.77
CA PRO A 35 51.48 11.52 3.67
C PRO A 35 51.90 10.51 4.75
N VAL A 36 50.95 9.77 5.31
CA VAL A 36 51.07 8.45 5.97
C VAL A 36 49.65 8.07 6.41
N ASP A 37 49.13 6.85 6.38
CA ASP A 37 49.55 5.52 5.96
C ASP A 37 48.24 4.70 5.98
N SER A 38 48.07 3.79 5.03
CA SER A 38 46.89 2.91 4.97
C SER A 38 47.03 1.77 5.98
N GLY A 39 46.13 1.68 6.95
CA GLY A 39 46.01 0.51 7.82
C GLY A 39 44.80 0.55 8.77
N PRO A 40 44.12 -0.59 9.02
CA PRO A 40 42.87 -0.63 9.80
C PRO A 40 43.19 -0.84 11.29
N GLY A 41 42.54 -0.08 12.18
CA GLY A 41 42.72 -0.24 13.62
C GLY A 41 41.78 0.61 14.43
N THR A 42 40.84 -0.07 15.08
CA THR A 42 39.92 0.37 16.14
C THR A 42 40.46 1.49 17.03
N ASP A 43 39.78 2.64 17.04
CA ASP A 43 39.98 3.67 18.06
C ASP A 43 38.63 4.20 18.56
N THR A 44 38.19 3.58 19.66
CA THR A 44 37.27 4.16 20.63
C THR A 44 37.94 5.40 21.25
N GLY A 45 37.62 6.59 20.76
CA GLY A 45 38.24 7.81 21.28
C GLY A 45 37.78 9.09 20.59
N MET A 46 36.51 9.44 20.74
CA MET A 46 36.07 10.83 20.50
C MET A 46 36.55 11.70 21.69
N PRO A 47 37.07 12.92 21.48
CA PRO A 47 37.81 13.65 22.50
C PRO A 47 36.86 14.16 23.61
N PRO A 48 37.32 14.25 24.87
CA PRO A 48 36.50 14.72 25.96
C PRO A 48 36.26 16.22 25.78
N ARG A 49 35.04 16.60 25.47
CA ARG A 49 34.60 18.00 25.49
C ARG A 49 33.82 18.21 26.78
N ASP A 50 34.55 18.71 27.78
CA ASP A 50 34.05 19.41 28.95
C ASP A 50 32.96 18.70 29.79
N ALA A 51 33.27 17.46 30.24
CA ALA A 51 32.61 16.83 31.37
C ALA A 51 33.01 17.54 32.68
N GLY A 52 32.47 18.74 32.88
CA GLY A 52 32.48 19.40 34.17
C GLY A 52 31.39 18.84 35.07
N ASP A 53 31.64 17.65 35.62
CA ASP A 53 30.84 16.98 36.68
C ASP A 53 29.71 16.02 36.25
N CYS A 54 29.89 15.27 35.17
CA CYS A 54 29.06 14.08 34.91
C CYS A 54 29.67 12.87 35.63
N THR A 55 29.03 12.38 36.69
CA THR A 55 29.41 11.10 37.32
C THR A 55 28.54 10.01 36.70
N PRO A 56 29.09 9.08 35.89
CA PRO A 56 28.27 8.06 35.23
C PRO A 56 27.67 7.15 36.30
N THR A 57 26.41 7.39 36.62
CA THR A 57 25.56 6.43 37.28
C THR A 57 25.20 5.37 36.24
N ALA A 58 25.23 4.10 36.60
CA ALA A 58 24.89 3.00 35.69
C ALA A 58 23.36 2.93 35.41
N ASP A 59 22.67 4.04 35.61
CA ASP A 59 21.22 4.17 35.50
C ASP A 59 20.94 4.75 34.12
N THR A 60 20.22 3.99 33.30
CA THR A 60 19.69 4.44 32.01
C THR A 60 18.83 5.69 32.24
N GLU A 61 19.12 6.79 31.53
CA GLU A 61 18.32 8.01 31.59
C GLU A 61 16.85 7.64 31.31
N SER A 62 15.98 7.82 32.32
CA SER A 62 14.60 7.34 32.25
C SER A 62 13.67 8.07 33.22
N GLY A 63 12.40 8.17 32.83
CA GLY A 63 11.35 8.73 33.67
C GLY A 63 11.57 10.21 33.99
N ASP A 64 11.69 10.53 35.27
CA ASP A 64 11.85 11.91 35.77
C ASP A 64 13.24 12.51 35.48
N LEU A 65 14.19 11.71 34.98
CA LEU A 65 15.54 12.17 34.59
C LEU A 65 15.55 12.87 33.23
N CYS A 66 14.59 12.54 32.36
CA CYS A 66 14.47 13.06 30.99
C CYS A 66 13.93 14.51 30.88
N GLY A 67 14.26 15.37 31.84
CA GLY A 67 13.78 16.76 31.90
C GLY A 67 14.43 17.57 33.01
N ASN A 68 15.62 17.17 33.47
CA ASN A 68 16.38 17.80 34.53
C ASN A 68 17.57 18.64 34.03
N SER A 69 17.82 18.65 32.72
CA SER A 69 18.91 19.37 32.03
C SER A 69 20.31 18.90 32.40
N VAL A 70 20.43 17.60 32.68
CA VAL A 70 21.66 16.90 32.97
C VAL A 70 21.72 15.66 32.07
N ASP A 71 22.86 15.48 31.40
CA ASP A 71 23.24 14.23 30.75
C ASP A 71 23.57 13.23 31.88
N ASP A 72 22.60 12.38 32.26
CA ASP A 72 22.70 11.53 33.45
C ASP A 72 23.47 10.22 33.17
N ASP A 73 23.59 9.81 31.91
CA ASP A 73 24.30 8.62 31.47
C ASP A 73 25.67 8.90 30.80
N CYS A 74 25.98 10.19 30.61
CA CYS A 74 27.21 10.76 30.08
C CYS A 74 27.51 10.38 28.61
N ASP A 75 26.50 10.16 27.78
CA ASP A 75 26.67 9.80 26.37
C ASP A 75 26.79 11.02 25.42
N GLY A 76 26.55 12.23 25.95
CA GLY A 76 26.64 13.49 25.24
C GLY A 76 25.29 14.08 24.81
N PHE A 77 24.19 13.39 25.07
CA PHE A 77 22.82 13.86 24.92
C PHE A 77 22.19 14.01 26.31
N ALA A 78 21.16 14.85 26.44
CA ALA A 78 20.53 15.12 27.74
C ALA A 78 19.04 15.37 27.54
N ASP A 79 18.23 14.91 28.51
CA ASP A 79 16.79 15.02 28.50
C ASP A 79 16.18 14.45 27.21
N CYS A 80 15.23 15.16 26.59
CA CYS A 80 14.52 14.69 25.40
C CYS A 80 15.40 14.53 24.16
N MET A 81 16.58 15.17 24.15
CA MET A 81 17.58 14.96 23.09
C MET A 81 18.33 13.64 23.25
N ASP A 82 18.24 12.98 24.41
CA ASP A 82 18.75 11.62 24.61
C ASP A 82 17.74 10.60 24.07
N PHE A 83 18.21 9.73 23.17
CA PHE A 83 17.41 8.64 22.61
C PHE A 83 16.88 7.67 23.68
N SER A 84 17.58 7.54 24.81
CA SER A 84 17.14 6.77 25.98
C SER A 84 15.85 7.33 26.61
N CYS A 85 15.55 8.62 26.35
CA CYS A 85 14.38 9.34 26.85
C CYS A 85 13.17 9.34 25.91
N THR A 86 13.23 8.63 24.79
CA THR A 86 12.11 8.49 23.85
C THR A 86 10.84 8.03 24.58
N GLY A 87 9.78 8.86 24.59
CA GLY A 87 8.50 8.57 25.23
C GLY A 87 8.49 8.67 26.77
N ALA A 88 9.51 9.27 27.38
CA ALA A 88 9.57 9.47 28.84
C ALA A 88 8.51 10.49 29.33
N THR A 89 8.07 10.33 30.58
CA THR A 89 7.01 11.15 31.21
C THR A 89 7.40 12.64 31.45
N GLY A 90 8.62 13.03 31.10
CA GLY A 90 9.12 14.42 31.12
C GLY A 90 9.17 15.10 29.75
N CYS A 91 9.09 14.33 28.66
CA CYS A 91 9.19 14.86 27.31
C CYS A 91 7.82 15.23 26.73
N PRO A 92 7.76 16.25 25.87
CA PRO A 92 6.58 16.49 25.07
C PRO A 92 6.21 15.25 24.23
N PRO A 93 4.95 15.14 23.79
CA PRO A 93 4.53 14.05 22.91
C PRO A 93 5.32 14.08 21.60
N ALA A 94 5.57 12.90 21.04
CA ALA A 94 6.32 12.72 19.78
C ALA A 94 5.80 13.62 18.65
N GLU A 95 6.71 14.10 17.80
CA GLU A 95 6.40 14.89 16.62
C GLU A 95 5.82 13.99 15.52
N ASN A 96 4.54 13.66 15.63
CA ASN A 96 3.88 12.66 14.78
C ASN A 96 2.51 13.12 14.27
N SER A 97 2.45 14.33 13.72
CA SER A 97 1.25 14.81 13.06
C SER A 97 1.61 15.80 11.95
N ASN A 98 0.81 15.86 10.88
CA ASN A 98 1.05 16.81 9.79
C ASN A 98 1.31 18.26 10.29
N PRO A 99 0.54 18.82 11.24
CA PRO A 99 0.81 20.15 11.79
C PRO A 99 2.14 20.28 12.53
N ALA A 100 2.55 19.25 13.28
CA ALA A 100 3.80 19.28 14.03
C ALA A 100 5.01 19.12 13.10
N CYS A 101 4.90 18.24 12.10
CA CYS A 101 5.96 17.93 11.14
C CYS A 101 6.19 18.98 10.05
N SER A 102 5.61 20.18 10.17
CA SER A 102 5.77 21.26 9.17
C SER A 102 5.66 22.67 9.74
N ASP A 103 5.70 22.82 11.06
CA ASP A 103 5.63 24.14 11.71
C ASP A 103 7.00 24.76 11.96
N GLY A 104 8.09 24.05 11.62
CA GLY A 104 9.45 24.53 11.80
C GLY A 104 9.95 24.45 13.23
N LEU A 105 9.28 23.68 14.10
CA LEU A 105 9.59 23.53 15.51
C LEU A 105 9.88 22.06 15.83
N ASP A 106 10.92 21.83 16.63
CA ASP A 106 11.17 20.57 17.32
C ASP A 106 10.14 20.42 18.45
N ASN A 107 9.06 19.70 18.17
CA ASN A 107 7.88 19.65 19.04
C ASN A 107 8.00 18.61 20.15
N ASP A 108 8.88 17.62 20.02
CA ASP A 108 9.16 16.59 21.02
C ASP A 108 10.51 16.73 21.75
N GLY A 109 11.34 17.66 21.29
CA GLY A 109 12.57 18.07 21.93
C GLY A 109 13.74 17.13 21.69
N ASP A 110 13.68 16.28 20.65
CA ASP A 110 14.73 15.31 20.35
C ASP A 110 15.91 15.90 19.54
N GLY A 111 15.78 17.17 19.13
CA GLY A 111 16.78 17.92 18.39
C GLY A 111 16.65 17.82 16.88
N PHE A 112 15.67 17.07 16.37
CA PHE A 112 15.26 17.06 14.98
C PHE A 112 14.01 17.93 14.79
N THR A 113 13.71 18.30 13.56
CA THR A 113 12.60 19.24 13.28
C THR A 113 11.99 18.87 11.95
N ASP A 114 10.66 18.83 11.90
CA ASP A 114 9.87 18.52 10.71
C ASP A 114 10.38 17.22 10.06
N CYS A 115 10.61 17.22 8.74
CA CYS A 115 11.06 16.05 7.99
C CYS A 115 12.50 15.59 8.25
N MET A 116 13.21 16.24 9.17
CA MET A 116 14.46 15.69 9.71
C MET A 116 14.20 14.79 10.92
N ASP A 117 13.01 14.86 11.50
CA ASP A 117 12.54 14.03 12.60
C ASP A 117 12.08 12.65 12.10
N ASN A 118 12.45 11.59 12.82
CA ASN A 118 12.09 10.22 12.47
C ASN A 118 10.60 9.92 12.74
N GLY A 119 10.00 10.57 13.74
CA GLY A 119 8.56 10.56 13.99
C GLY A 119 7.74 11.13 12.84
N CYS A 120 8.36 11.97 11.99
CA CYS A 120 7.73 12.59 10.83
C CYS A 120 7.89 11.83 9.50
N MET A 121 8.74 10.80 9.43
CA MET A 121 9.10 10.14 8.17
C MET A 121 7.93 9.43 7.46
N ASP A 122 6.93 8.98 8.23
CA ASP A 122 5.75 8.30 7.69
C ASP A 122 4.60 9.28 7.35
N PHE A 123 4.79 10.59 7.55
CA PHE A 123 3.78 11.59 7.25
C PHE A 123 3.94 12.15 5.84
N ARG A 124 2.81 12.33 5.13
CA ARG A 124 2.74 12.84 3.74
C ARG A 124 3.54 14.12 3.53
N VAL A 125 3.57 15.01 4.52
CA VAL A 125 4.32 16.28 4.46
C VAL A 125 5.84 16.09 4.26
N CYS A 126 6.36 14.90 4.56
CA CYS A 126 7.77 14.54 4.41
C CYS A 126 8.05 13.51 3.31
N MET A 127 7.02 12.74 2.93
CA MET A 127 7.11 11.76 1.85
C MET A 127 6.87 12.40 0.47
N ASP A 128 6.02 13.41 0.40
CA ASP A 128 5.64 14.07 -0.84
C ASP A 128 6.15 15.53 -0.88
N PRO A 129 7.13 15.85 -1.75
CA PRO A 129 7.63 17.21 -1.92
C PRO A 129 6.60 18.19 -2.51
N SER A 130 5.42 17.72 -2.94
CA SER A 130 4.27 18.55 -3.34
C SER A 130 3.51 19.13 -2.14
N CYS A 131 3.68 18.54 -0.95
CA CYS A 131 3.05 18.93 0.30
C CYS A 131 3.96 19.85 1.13
N GLU A 132 3.91 21.17 0.89
CA GLU A 132 4.81 22.11 1.59
C GLU A 132 4.31 22.51 3.00
N ARG A 133 3.02 22.27 3.37
CA ARG A 133 2.44 22.66 4.68
C ARG A 133 1.29 21.78 5.18
N ALA A 134 1.11 21.70 6.51
CA ALA A 134 -0.02 21.02 7.15
C ALA A 134 -1.42 21.53 6.79
N ASP A 135 -1.52 22.79 6.37
CA ASP A 135 -2.77 23.44 5.95
C ASP A 135 -2.90 23.54 4.42
N ASP A 136 -1.99 22.93 3.67
CA ASP A 136 -2.13 22.86 2.22
C ASP A 136 -3.34 21.99 1.89
N GLU A 137 -4.36 22.62 1.29
CA GLU A 137 -5.53 21.94 0.74
C GLU A 137 -5.12 20.89 -0.30
N ALA A 138 -3.91 20.92 -0.86
CA ALA A 138 -3.34 19.85 -1.67
C ALA A 138 -3.19 18.51 -0.92
N CYS A 139 -2.89 18.56 0.39
CA CYS A 139 -2.68 17.34 1.21
C CYS A 139 -3.98 16.79 1.82
N VAL A 140 -5.11 17.49 1.65
CA VAL A 140 -6.41 17.13 2.26
C VAL A 140 -7.55 17.12 1.21
N ALA A 141 -7.37 17.78 0.07
CA ALA A 141 -8.47 18.13 -0.83
C ALA A 141 -8.01 18.43 -2.27
N ALA A 142 -7.47 17.44 -2.96
CA ALA A 142 -7.73 17.26 -4.40
C ALA A 142 -7.10 15.94 -4.84
N ASP A 143 -7.73 14.81 -4.49
CA ASP A 143 -7.85 13.84 -5.56
C ASP A 143 -9.30 13.78 -5.94
N SER A 144 -9.58 14.24 -7.14
CA SER A 144 -10.87 13.99 -7.72
C SER A 144 -10.80 12.62 -8.36
N CYS A 145 -11.14 11.60 -7.56
CA CYS A 145 -11.19 10.17 -7.88
C CYS A 145 -12.12 9.74 -9.02
N SER A 146 -12.45 10.65 -9.93
CA SER A 146 -13.34 10.43 -11.06
C SER A 146 -13.11 11.46 -12.20
N ASN A 147 -11.92 12.07 -12.31
CA ASN A 147 -11.64 13.11 -13.32
C ASN A 147 -10.59 12.73 -14.37
N MET A 148 -10.08 11.50 -14.35
CA MET A 148 -9.06 10.97 -15.27
C MET A 148 -7.73 11.72 -15.22
N THR A 149 -7.39 12.27 -14.06
CA THR A 149 -6.14 12.99 -13.82
C THR A 149 -5.43 12.40 -12.60
N ASP A 150 -4.11 12.34 -12.70
CA ASP A 150 -3.22 12.01 -11.58
C ASP A 150 -3.06 13.28 -10.75
N ASP A 151 -4.00 13.52 -9.85
CA ASP A 151 -4.11 14.79 -9.13
C ASP A 151 -3.03 14.94 -8.03
N ASP A 152 -2.44 13.83 -7.57
CA ASP A 152 -1.34 13.81 -6.60
C ASP A 152 0.03 13.43 -7.20
N SER A 153 0.10 13.19 -8.51
CA SER A 153 1.31 12.98 -9.29
C SER A 153 2.15 11.77 -8.88
N ASP A 154 1.52 10.75 -8.31
CA ASP A 154 2.16 9.51 -7.90
C ASP A 154 2.25 8.47 -9.04
N GLY A 155 1.57 8.75 -10.16
CA GLY A 155 1.54 7.94 -11.37
C GLY A 155 0.27 7.12 -11.55
N PHE A 156 -0.65 7.15 -10.59
CA PHE A 156 -1.94 6.49 -10.64
C PHE A 156 -3.07 7.52 -10.81
N ILE A 157 -4.20 7.09 -11.37
CA ILE A 157 -5.30 8.00 -11.75
C ILE A 157 -6.60 7.42 -11.22
N ASP A 158 -7.44 8.26 -10.61
CA ASP A 158 -8.78 7.90 -10.11
C ASP A 158 -8.75 6.59 -9.30
N CYS A 159 -9.66 5.64 -9.55
CA CYS A 159 -9.75 4.40 -8.78
C CYS A 159 -8.57 3.42 -8.97
N LEU A 160 -7.63 3.72 -9.87
CA LEU A 160 -6.35 2.99 -9.95
C LEU A 160 -5.36 3.47 -8.88
N ASP A 161 -5.56 4.65 -8.32
CA ASP A 161 -4.82 5.18 -7.18
C ASP A 161 -5.31 4.51 -5.88
N ASP A 162 -4.37 3.93 -5.13
CA ASP A 162 -4.64 3.30 -3.84
C ASP A 162 -5.20 4.30 -2.83
N ASP A 163 -4.80 5.56 -2.93
CA ASP A 163 -5.32 6.63 -2.10
C ASP A 163 -6.80 6.90 -2.39
N CYS A 164 -7.24 6.76 -3.66
CA CYS A 164 -8.66 6.83 -4.04
C CYS A 164 -9.50 5.68 -3.50
N LYS A 165 -8.95 4.45 -3.47
CA LYS A 165 -9.67 3.25 -2.98
C LYS A 165 -10.08 3.39 -1.51
N VAL A 166 -9.28 4.10 -0.71
CA VAL A 166 -9.59 4.33 0.71
C VAL A 166 -10.52 5.53 0.97
N ARG A 167 -10.58 6.50 0.05
CA ARG A 167 -11.26 7.81 0.27
C ARG A 167 -12.53 8.02 -0.53
N ASP A 168 -12.72 7.33 -1.65
CA ASP A 168 -13.90 7.44 -2.49
C ASP A 168 -14.67 6.10 -2.54
N ALA A 169 -15.86 6.08 -1.93
CA ALA A 169 -16.73 4.91 -1.95
C ALA A 169 -17.25 4.55 -3.37
N SER A 170 -17.10 5.43 -4.36
CA SER A 170 -17.31 5.11 -5.77
C SER A 170 -16.13 4.36 -6.40
N CYS A 171 -14.95 4.42 -5.78
CA CYS A 171 -13.84 3.50 -6.00
C CYS A 171 -13.85 2.32 -5.01
N GLY A 172 -14.82 2.27 -4.09
CA GLY A 172 -14.93 1.20 -3.11
C GLY A 172 -15.13 -0.13 -3.81
N ASP A 173 -14.48 -1.18 -3.30
CA ASP A 173 -14.60 -2.60 -3.72
C ASP A 173 -15.30 -2.75 -5.08
N THR A 174 -14.70 -2.20 -6.14
CA THR A 174 -15.43 -2.11 -7.40
C THR A 174 -15.76 -3.54 -7.81
N PRO A 175 -17.03 -3.89 -8.07
CA PRO A 175 -17.41 -5.25 -8.33
C PRO A 175 -16.57 -5.79 -9.48
N LEU A 176 -15.69 -6.73 -9.20
CA LEU A 176 -14.75 -7.23 -10.20
C LEU A 176 -15.53 -7.70 -11.43
N GLU A 177 -15.10 -7.25 -12.61
CA GLU A 177 -15.69 -7.66 -13.87
C GLU A 177 -15.19 -9.06 -14.27
N GLN A 178 -15.53 -10.05 -13.45
CA GLN A 178 -14.99 -11.42 -13.57
C GLN A 178 -16.09 -12.49 -13.51
N SER A 179 -17.29 -12.17 -14.01
CA SER A 179 -18.39 -13.14 -14.17
C SER A 179 -18.93 -13.11 -15.59
N ASN A 180 -19.49 -14.24 -16.06
CA ASN A 180 -20.08 -14.29 -17.40
C ASN A 180 -21.20 -13.27 -17.60
N ALA A 181 -21.91 -12.91 -16.54
CA ALA A 181 -22.97 -11.91 -16.58
C ALA A 181 -22.40 -10.49 -16.69
N ALA A 182 -21.37 -10.16 -15.91
CA ALA A 182 -20.70 -8.85 -15.93
C ALA A 182 -19.99 -8.63 -17.28
N CYS A 183 -19.17 -9.59 -17.70
CA CYS A 183 -18.40 -9.57 -18.95
C CYS A 183 -19.22 -9.64 -20.26
N SER A 184 -20.55 -9.50 -20.19
CA SER A 184 -21.40 -9.49 -21.38
C SER A 184 -22.63 -8.57 -21.28
N ASP A 185 -22.66 -7.66 -20.29
CA ASP A 185 -23.78 -6.74 -20.09
C ASP A 185 -23.59 -5.36 -20.75
N GLY A 186 -22.41 -5.07 -21.27
CA GLY A 186 -22.08 -3.81 -21.95
C GLY A 186 -21.80 -2.65 -21.00
N MET A 187 -21.48 -2.93 -19.74
CA MET A 187 -21.09 -1.96 -18.71
C MET A 187 -19.68 -2.25 -18.22
N ASP A 188 -18.92 -1.20 -17.96
CA ASP A 188 -17.69 -1.23 -17.18
C ASP A 188 -18.10 -1.40 -15.70
N ASN A 189 -18.05 -2.63 -15.20
CA ASN A 189 -18.58 -2.96 -13.88
C ASN A 189 -17.59 -2.63 -12.75
N ASP A 190 -16.29 -2.60 -13.04
CA ASP A 190 -15.25 -2.33 -12.05
C ASP A 190 -14.62 -0.93 -12.17
N GLY A 191 -15.06 -0.13 -13.15
CA GLY A 191 -14.76 1.28 -13.30
C GLY A 191 -13.35 1.58 -13.80
N ASP A 192 -12.63 0.59 -14.35
CA ASP A 192 -11.26 0.79 -14.82
C ASP A 192 -11.15 1.34 -16.26
N GLY A 193 -12.29 1.49 -16.92
CA GLY A 193 -12.44 2.09 -18.24
C GLY A 193 -12.38 1.10 -19.41
N ASP A 194 -12.06 -0.17 -19.15
CA ASP A 194 -12.29 -1.26 -20.08
C ASP A 194 -13.72 -1.82 -19.90
N THR A 195 -14.23 -2.60 -20.86
CA THR A 195 -15.64 -3.04 -20.82
C THR A 195 -15.79 -4.40 -21.49
N ASP A 196 -16.53 -5.29 -20.85
CA ASP A 196 -16.75 -6.68 -21.27
C ASP A 196 -15.41 -7.35 -21.67
N CYS A 197 -15.36 -7.97 -22.84
CA CYS A 197 -14.17 -8.66 -23.33
C CYS A 197 -12.96 -7.75 -23.63
N ASP A 198 -13.13 -6.43 -23.65
CA ASP A 198 -11.97 -5.54 -23.71
C ASP A 198 -11.25 -5.46 -22.35
N ASP A 199 -11.92 -5.84 -21.26
CA ASP A 199 -11.36 -5.98 -19.92
C ASP A 199 -10.49 -7.25 -19.80
N THR A 200 -9.38 -7.11 -19.08
CA THR A 200 -8.44 -8.19 -18.78
C THR A 200 -8.98 -9.21 -17.76
N ARG A 201 -9.82 -8.80 -16.80
CA ARG A 201 -10.48 -9.70 -15.84
C ARG A 201 -11.51 -10.60 -16.51
N CYS A 202 -12.09 -10.16 -17.64
CA CYS A 202 -12.95 -10.99 -18.47
C CYS A 202 -12.22 -12.04 -19.33
N GLN A 203 -10.89 -12.10 -19.24
CA GLN A 203 -10.08 -13.14 -19.90
C GLN A 203 -9.81 -14.35 -19.01
N ALA A 204 -10.28 -14.31 -17.76
CA ALA A 204 -10.08 -15.35 -16.76
C ALA A 204 -10.74 -16.69 -17.12
N GLU A 205 -10.17 -17.81 -16.67
CA GLU A 205 -10.71 -19.14 -16.91
C GLU A 205 -12.14 -19.29 -16.35
N GLY A 206 -13.03 -19.92 -17.13
CA GLY A 206 -14.45 -20.06 -16.78
C GLY A 206 -15.33 -18.89 -17.22
N ILE A 207 -14.75 -17.83 -17.80
CA ILE A 207 -15.48 -16.76 -18.49
C ILE A 207 -15.64 -17.10 -19.98
N VAL A 208 -16.79 -17.70 -20.32
CA VAL A 208 -17.06 -18.31 -21.63
C VAL A 208 -17.75 -17.37 -22.62
N VAL A 209 -17.96 -16.12 -22.22
CA VAL A 209 -18.59 -15.07 -23.03
C VAL A 209 -17.59 -14.29 -23.88
N CYS A 210 -16.29 -14.56 -23.73
CA CYS A 210 -15.21 -13.91 -24.47
C CYS A 210 -14.35 -14.92 -25.25
N ASP A 211 -13.88 -14.52 -26.43
CA ASP A 211 -12.82 -15.19 -27.22
C ASP A 211 -11.77 -14.12 -27.53
N GLY A 212 -10.84 -13.94 -26.58
CA GLY A 212 -10.02 -12.74 -26.50
C GLY A 212 -10.91 -11.50 -26.31
N THR A 213 -10.61 -10.43 -27.05
CA THR A 213 -11.41 -9.19 -27.05
C THR A 213 -12.71 -9.28 -27.85
N THR A 214 -13.17 -10.49 -28.20
CA THR A 214 -14.36 -10.67 -29.04
C THR A 214 -15.49 -11.28 -28.22
N PRO A 215 -16.63 -10.58 -28.05
CA PRO A 215 -17.80 -11.14 -27.39
C PRO A 215 -18.39 -12.34 -28.15
N VAL A 216 -18.68 -13.40 -27.41
CA VAL A 216 -19.31 -14.63 -27.87
C VAL A 216 -20.69 -14.75 -27.21
N THR A 217 -21.73 -14.91 -28.02
CA THR A 217 -23.08 -15.04 -27.47
C THR A 217 -23.28 -16.42 -26.83
N VAL A 218 -23.32 -16.45 -25.50
CA VAL A 218 -23.71 -17.60 -24.68
C VAL A 218 -25.02 -17.29 -23.97
N ALA A 219 -25.95 -18.24 -23.92
CA ALA A 219 -27.19 -18.04 -23.17
C ALA A 219 -26.90 -18.19 -21.67
N PRO A 220 -27.48 -17.38 -20.77
CA PRO A 220 -27.20 -17.48 -19.33
C PRO A 220 -27.46 -18.86 -18.72
N GLY A 221 -28.40 -19.63 -19.27
CA GLY A 221 -28.66 -21.01 -18.84
C GLY A 221 -27.56 -22.02 -19.22
N ASP A 222 -26.61 -21.61 -20.05
CA ASP A 222 -25.50 -22.43 -20.53
C ASP A 222 -24.15 -22.04 -19.91
N TYR A 223 -24.06 -20.96 -19.10
CA TYR A 223 -22.80 -20.52 -18.47
C TYR A 223 -22.15 -21.66 -17.70
N ALA A 224 -22.85 -22.21 -16.70
CA ALA A 224 -22.28 -23.27 -15.87
C ALA A 224 -21.78 -24.49 -16.65
N ALA A 225 -22.57 -24.98 -17.62
CA ALA A 225 -22.18 -26.15 -18.40
C ALA A 225 -20.94 -25.91 -19.28
N ARG A 226 -20.65 -24.66 -19.64
CA ARG A 226 -19.47 -24.31 -20.43
C ARG A 226 -18.29 -23.95 -19.53
N SER A 227 -18.51 -23.18 -18.47
CA SER A 227 -17.48 -22.88 -17.48
C SER A 227 -16.95 -24.16 -16.84
N ASP A 228 -17.83 -25.11 -16.48
CA ASP A 228 -17.43 -26.45 -16.03
C ASP A 228 -16.64 -27.26 -17.06
N ALA A 229 -16.80 -26.95 -18.35
CA ALA A 229 -16.08 -27.63 -19.42
C ALA A 229 -14.69 -27.05 -19.65
N GLU A 230 -14.46 -25.78 -19.28
CA GLU A 230 -13.13 -25.17 -19.27
C GLU A 230 -12.42 -25.53 -17.97
N CYS A 231 -13.04 -25.24 -16.82
CA CYS A 231 -12.52 -25.50 -15.48
C CYS A 231 -12.46 -26.99 -15.05
N GLY A 232 -12.49 -27.91 -16.00
CA GLY A 232 -12.44 -29.35 -15.74
C GLY A 232 -11.83 -30.16 -16.87
N ASP A 233 -11.12 -29.52 -17.79
CA ASP A 233 -10.52 -30.17 -18.97
C ASP A 233 -8.99 -30.35 -18.88
N THR A 234 -8.37 -29.94 -17.77
CA THR A 234 -6.93 -30.04 -17.50
C THR A 234 -6.06 -29.14 -18.37
N VAL A 235 -6.64 -28.06 -18.89
CA VAL A 235 -5.96 -27.01 -19.64
C VAL A 235 -6.04 -25.71 -18.85
N ASP A 236 -4.93 -24.98 -18.86
CA ASP A 236 -4.83 -23.59 -18.40
C ASP A 236 -5.35 -22.70 -19.54
N ASN A 237 -6.58 -22.23 -19.43
CA ASN A 237 -7.29 -21.56 -20.52
C ASN A 237 -7.03 -20.06 -20.58
N ASP A 238 -6.55 -19.45 -19.49
CA ASP A 238 -6.18 -18.02 -19.42
C ASP A 238 -4.66 -17.77 -19.36
N ALA A 239 -3.87 -18.84 -19.30
CA ALA A 239 -2.41 -18.87 -19.34
C ALA A 239 -1.72 -18.20 -18.14
N ASP A 240 -2.31 -18.33 -16.95
CA ASP A 240 -1.79 -17.77 -15.69
C ASP A 240 -0.94 -18.77 -14.85
N ASP A 241 -0.66 -19.96 -15.41
CA ASP A 241 0.03 -21.10 -14.79
C ASP A 241 -0.80 -21.87 -13.72
N HIS A 242 -2.09 -21.54 -13.57
CA HIS A 242 -3.06 -22.33 -12.82
C HIS A 242 -3.96 -23.14 -13.78
N THR A 243 -4.67 -24.15 -13.29
CA THR A 243 -5.43 -25.05 -14.17
C THR A 243 -6.66 -25.57 -13.44
N ASP A 244 -7.83 -25.51 -14.10
CA ASP A 244 -9.09 -25.99 -13.56
C ASP A 244 -9.31 -25.46 -12.12
N CYS A 245 -9.75 -26.32 -11.20
CA CYS A 245 -10.05 -25.98 -9.81
C CYS A 245 -8.84 -25.60 -8.93
N ASP A 246 -7.61 -25.73 -9.45
CA ASP A 246 -6.43 -25.17 -8.78
C ASP A 246 -6.22 -23.68 -9.15
N ASP A 247 -7.02 -23.15 -10.07
CA ASP A 247 -7.14 -21.74 -10.42
C ASP A 247 -8.24 -21.04 -9.59
N PHE A 248 -7.96 -19.81 -9.15
CA PHE A 248 -8.91 -18.94 -8.49
C PHE A 248 -10.03 -18.47 -9.42
N SER A 249 -9.73 -18.24 -10.70
CA SER A 249 -10.72 -17.89 -11.72
C SER A 249 -11.80 -18.97 -11.80
N CYS A 250 -11.43 -20.25 -11.69
CA CYS A 250 -12.39 -21.35 -11.63
C CYS A 250 -13.00 -21.57 -10.24
N SER A 251 -12.18 -21.61 -9.19
CA SER A 251 -12.65 -21.99 -7.86
C SER A 251 -13.50 -20.92 -7.18
N GLN A 252 -13.37 -19.65 -7.55
CA GLN A 252 -14.18 -18.55 -7.03
C GLN A 252 -15.38 -18.19 -7.91
N ASN A 253 -15.35 -18.56 -9.20
CA ASN A 253 -16.41 -18.20 -10.14
C ASN A 253 -17.73 -18.93 -9.82
N PRO A 254 -18.83 -18.19 -9.59
CA PRO A 254 -20.12 -18.76 -9.18
C PRO A 254 -20.81 -19.57 -10.28
N ASP A 255 -20.41 -19.40 -11.55
CA ASP A 255 -20.90 -20.23 -12.64
C ASP A 255 -20.20 -21.60 -12.68
N VAL A 256 -19.07 -21.80 -12.00
CA VAL A 256 -18.33 -23.07 -11.98
C VAL A 256 -18.85 -23.97 -10.85
N THR A 257 -19.34 -25.15 -11.20
CA THR A 257 -19.89 -26.15 -10.27
C THR A 257 -19.03 -27.41 -10.14
N VAL A 258 -18.13 -27.67 -11.11
CA VAL A 258 -17.27 -28.86 -11.12
C VAL A 258 -16.26 -28.89 -9.97
N CYS A 259 -15.87 -27.72 -9.45
CA CYS A 259 -14.90 -27.60 -8.36
C CYS A 259 -15.43 -27.93 -6.97
N GLY A 260 -16.72 -28.27 -6.84
CA GLY A 260 -17.32 -28.66 -5.55
C GLY A 260 -17.16 -27.59 -4.47
N GLY A 261 -17.11 -26.32 -4.88
CA GLY A 261 -16.63 -25.21 -4.09
C GLY A 261 -17.56 -24.78 -2.97
N GLU A 262 -16.93 -24.16 -1.97
CA GLU A 262 -17.56 -23.38 -0.91
C GLU A 262 -17.40 -21.91 -1.30
N ASN A 263 -18.11 -21.49 -2.34
CA ASN A 263 -17.82 -20.26 -3.08
C ASN A 263 -19.10 -19.45 -3.44
N THR A 264 -20.23 -19.79 -2.82
CA THR A 264 -21.50 -19.07 -2.95
C THR A 264 -21.99 -18.66 -1.56
N ASP A 265 -22.82 -17.62 -1.48
CA ASP A 265 -23.46 -17.23 -0.20
C ASP A 265 -24.17 -18.39 0.50
N ALA A 266 -24.76 -19.31 -0.27
CA ALA A 266 -25.51 -20.44 0.28
C ALA A 266 -24.59 -21.50 0.91
N THR A 267 -23.43 -21.75 0.31
CA THR A 267 -22.42 -22.70 0.81
C THR A 267 -21.56 -22.09 1.90
N CYS A 268 -21.34 -20.79 1.85
CA CYS A 268 -20.54 -20.04 2.84
C CYS A 268 -21.34 -19.61 4.08
N SER A 269 -22.53 -20.16 4.30
CA SER A 269 -23.37 -19.85 5.48
C SER A 269 -24.19 -21.04 5.99
N ASP A 270 -23.88 -22.26 5.56
CA ASP A 270 -24.65 -23.46 5.89
C ASP A 270 -24.07 -24.27 7.08
N GLY A 271 -22.88 -23.89 7.58
CA GLY A 271 -22.22 -24.56 8.70
C GLY A 271 -21.53 -25.87 8.32
N ILE A 272 -21.29 -26.11 7.02
CA ILE A 272 -20.71 -27.34 6.49
C ILE A 272 -19.46 -27.00 5.66
N ASP A 273 -18.37 -27.72 5.93
CA ASP A 273 -17.18 -27.76 5.06
C ASP A 273 -17.56 -28.44 3.72
N ASN A 274 -17.92 -27.65 2.71
CA ASN A 274 -18.45 -28.18 1.44
C ASN A 274 -17.33 -28.72 0.54
N ASN A 275 -16.13 -28.14 0.62
CA ASN A 275 -14.98 -28.49 -0.19
C ASN A 275 -14.04 -29.53 0.49
N GLY A 276 -14.23 -29.82 1.78
CA GLY A 276 -13.51 -30.82 2.55
C GLY A 276 -12.13 -30.38 3.06
N ASN A 277 -11.84 -29.08 3.08
CA ASN A 277 -10.52 -28.52 3.44
C ASN A 277 -10.36 -28.23 4.95
N THR A 278 -11.35 -28.56 5.77
CA THR A 278 -11.46 -28.37 7.23
C THR A 278 -11.82 -26.96 7.71
N PHE A 279 -11.95 -26.01 6.80
CA PHE A 279 -12.51 -24.69 7.07
C PHE A 279 -14.02 -24.72 6.75
N ILE A 280 -14.78 -23.83 7.37
CA ILE A 280 -16.25 -23.82 7.31
C ILE A 280 -16.69 -22.36 7.22
N ASP A 281 -17.60 -22.08 6.29
CA ASP A 281 -18.22 -20.81 5.98
C ASP A 281 -17.15 -19.71 5.82
N CYS A 282 -17.39 -18.51 6.36
CA CYS A 282 -16.47 -17.37 6.31
C CYS A 282 -15.12 -17.57 7.03
N ARG A 283 -14.91 -18.73 7.67
CA ARG A 283 -13.57 -19.12 8.15
C ARG A 283 -12.75 -19.84 7.09
N ASP A 284 -13.35 -20.18 5.94
CA ASP A 284 -12.68 -20.66 4.74
C ASP A 284 -12.30 -19.47 3.86
N PHE A 285 -11.07 -19.48 3.34
CA PHE A 285 -10.60 -18.49 2.38
C PHE A 285 -11.38 -18.53 1.07
N SER A 286 -11.91 -19.70 0.67
CA SER A 286 -12.81 -19.82 -0.50
C SER A 286 -14.10 -19.03 -0.34
N CYS A 287 -14.46 -18.65 0.90
CA CYS A 287 -15.55 -17.75 1.22
C CYS A 287 -15.06 -16.34 1.52
N SER A 288 -14.15 -16.19 2.49
CA SER A 288 -13.75 -14.88 3.03
C SER A 288 -13.02 -13.99 2.02
N GLN A 289 -12.30 -14.61 1.07
CA GLN A 289 -11.57 -13.90 0.01
C GLN A 289 -12.30 -13.95 -1.33
N ASN A 290 -13.49 -14.52 -1.38
CA ASN A 290 -14.23 -14.62 -2.62
C ASN A 290 -15.10 -13.38 -2.83
N PRO A 291 -14.84 -12.58 -3.88
CA PRO A 291 -15.58 -11.34 -4.16
C PRO A 291 -17.05 -11.57 -4.53
N PHE A 292 -17.43 -12.80 -4.90
CA PHE A 292 -18.82 -13.19 -5.16
C PHE A 292 -19.58 -13.64 -3.90
N VAL A 293 -18.87 -13.81 -2.78
CA VAL A 293 -19.47 -14.19 -1.49
C VAL A 293 -19.70 -12.92 -0.68
N THR A 294 -20.96 -12.55 -0.55
CA THR A 294 -21.42 -11.36 0.16
C THR A 294 -21.88 -11.66 1.57
N VAL A 295 -22.02 -12.94 1.96
CA VAL A 295 -22.47 -13.27 3.32
C VAL A 295 -21.40 -12.96 4.38
N CYS A 296 -20.12 -13.02 4.02
CA CYS A 296 -19.00 -12.78 4.93
C CYS A 296 -18.82 -11.32 5.29
N GLU A 297 -18.28 -11.09 6.49
CA GLU A 297 -17.98 -9.77 7.03
C GLU A 297 -16.53 -9.39 6.71
N ASN A 298 -16.30 -8.87 5.50
CA ASN A 298 -14.96 -8.59 4.98
C ASN A 298 -14.79 -7.16 4.40
N SER A 299 -15.85 -6.34 4.38
CA SER A 299 -15.76 -4.93 3.93
C SER A 299 -15.47 -3.98 5.08
N PHE A 300 -14.91 -2.81 4.78
CA PHE A 300 -14.65 -1.77 5.78
C PHE A 300 -15.90 -1.38 6.57
N GLU A 301 -17.04 -1.15 5.92
CA GLU A 301 -18.26 -0.76 6.66
C GLU A 301 -18.77 -1.87 7.56
N ARG A 302 -18.71 -3.12 7.11
CA ARG A 302 -19.21 -4.24 7.91
C ARG A 302 -18.28 -4.61 9.06
N CYS A 303 -16.98 -4.38 8.89
CA CYS A 303 -15.98 -4.58 9.94
C CYS A 303 -15.88 -3.42 10.95
N SER A 304 -16.76 -2.40 10.87
CA SER A 304 -16.73 -1.23 11.75
C SER A 304 -18.10 -0.73 12.23
N ASP A 305 -19.19 -1.45 11.93
CA ASP A 305 -20.56 -1.01 12.23
C ASP A 305 -21.07 -1.45 13.62
N GLY A 306 -20.31 -2.26 14.37
CA GLY A 306 -20.71 -2.74 15.69
C GLY A 306 -21.67 -3.93 15.66
N LEU A 307 -21.91 -4.54 14.49
CA LEU A 307 -22.84 -5.63 14.28
C LEU A 307 -22.09 -6.91 13.89
N ASP A 308 -22.77 -8.05 14.09
CA ASP A 308 -22.34 -9.37 13.64
C ASP A 308 -23.16 -9.65 12.38
N ASN A 309 -22.62 -9.28 11.22
CA ASN A 309 -23.35 -9.19 9.96
C ASN A 309 -23.46 -10.57 9.29
N ASP A 310 -22.57 -11.50 9.62
CA ASP A 310 -22.60 -12.88 9.15
C ASP A 310 -23.30 -13.86 10.13
N GLY A 311 -23.55 -13.43 11.37
CA GLY A 311 -24.31 -14.14 12.38
C GLY A 311 -23.53 -15.25 13.09
N ASN A 312 -22.19 -15.24 13.01
CA ASN A 312 -21.34 -16.30 13.54
C ASN A 312 -20.96 -16.11 15.03
N GLY A 313 -21.36 -14.97 15.62
CA GLY A 313 -21.15 -14.62 17.02
C GLY A 313 -19.92 -13.76 17.29
N PHE A 314 -19.20 -13.33 16.26
CA PHE A 314 -18.11 -12.36 16.30
C PHE A 314 -18.52 -11.13 15.48
N ALA A 315 -18.03 -9.95 15.84
CA ALA A 315 -18.41 -8.67 15.21
C ALA A 315 -17.15 -7.82 15.01
N ASP A 316 -17.09 -7.09 13.90
CA ASP A 316 -16.01 -6.18 13.56
C ASP A 316 -14.62 -6.86 13.67
N CYS A 317 -13.65 -6.20 14.29
CA CYS A 317 -12.29 -6.70 14.46
C CYS A 317 -12.15 -7.91 15.40
N ALA A 318 -13.24 -8.39 16.00
CA ALA A 318 -13.26 -9.69 16.65
C ALA A 318 -13.55 -10.84 15.66
N GLU A 319 -14.00 -10.53 14.45
CA GLU A 319 -14.26 -11.46 13.36
C GLU A 319 -12.95 -11.83 12.63
N PHE A 320 -12.82 -13.10 12.28
CA PHE A 320 -11.66 -13.63 11.54
C PHE A 320 -11.57 -13.04 10.14
N SER A 321 -12.72 -12.84 9.50
CA SER A 321 -12.82 -12.26 8.16
C SER A 321 -12.40 -10.78 8.13
N CYS A 322 -12.57 -10.06 9.25
CA CYS A 322 -12.11 -8.68 9.41
C CYS A 322 -10.67 -8.57 9.89
N ASN A 323 -10.20 -9.50 10.73
CA ASN A 323 -8.88 -9.44 11.34
C ASN A 323 -8.23 -10.83 11.49
N PRO A 324 -7.77 -11.44 10.38
CA PRO A 324 -7.09 -12.72 10.41
C PRO A 324 -5.80 -12.62 11.25
N PRO A 325 -5.45 -13.66 12.04
CA PRO A 325 -4.25 -13.67 12.87
C PRO A 325 -2.98 -13.52 12.03
N GLU A 326 -1.94 -12.89 12.60
CA GLU A 326 -0.66 -12.69 11.93
C GLU A 326 -0.08 -14.03 11.42
N GLY A 327 0.19 -14.10 10.11
CA GLY A 327 0.70 -15.29 9.42
C GLY A 327 -0.36 -16.11 8.66
N SER A 328 -1.63 -15.67 8.65
CA SER A 328 -2.62 -16.14 7.66
C SER A 328 -2.41 -15.41 6.33
N SER A 329 -2.78 -16.05 5.21
CA SER A 329 -2.73 -15.47 3.85
C SER A 329 -3.87 -14.49 3.53
N GLY A 330 -4.62 -14.02 4.54
CA GLY A 330 -5.72 -13.06 4.37
C GLY A 330 -5.26 -11.64 4.72
N ASN A 331 -5.75 -10.64 3.98
CA ASN A 331 -5.50 -9.25 4.31
C ASN A 331 -6.53 -8.77 5.36
N PRO A 332 -6.08 -8.33 6.54
CA PRO A 332 -6.95 -7.74 7.54
C PRO A 332 -7.58 -6.43 7.06
N SER A 333 -8.84 -6.23 7.44
CA SER A 333 -9.62 -5.05 7.09
C SER A 333 -8.94 -3.78 7.62
N PRO A 334 -8.86 -2.70 6.83
CA PRO A 334 -8.37 -1.41 7.27
C PRO A 334 -9.12 -0.85 8.49
N ALA A 335 -10.35 -1.33 8.74
CA ALA A 335 -11.15 -0.97 9.92
C ALA A 335 -10.53 -1.40 11.26
N CYS A 336 -9.56 -2.32 11.23
CA CYS A 336 -8.99 -2.95 12.42
C CYS A 336 -7.60 -2.46 12.80
N TYR A 337 -7.15 -1.39 12.16
CA TYR A 337 -5.86 -0.72 12.35
C TYR A 337 -6.00 0.68 12.95
#